data_AF-A0ABD2WQ24-F1
#
_entry.id   AF-A0ABD2WQ24-F1
#
_cell.length_a   1.000
_cell.length_b   1.000
_cell.length_c   1.000
_cell.angle_alpha   90.00
_cell.angle_beta   90.00
_cell.angle_gamma   90.00
#
_symmetry.space_group_name_H-M   'P 1'
#
loop_
_entity.id
_entity.type
_entity.pdbx_description
1 polymer ?
#
loop_
_entity_poly.entity_id
_entity_poly.type
_entity_poly.pdbx_seq_one_letter_code
_entity_poly.pdbx_strand_id
1 'polypeptide(L)' 'MNMSWIKPNHYTAQFLTGHGDFKEKLNSFQLSPDPWCEGAAGMCESSEHVLMESSLYEDTRSEILLELRAKGQSWPQTLI' A
#
# COMPACT_ATOMS: atom_id res chain seq x y z
N MET A 1 -17.84 -13.86 -3.65
CA MET A 1 -18.26 -12.61 -2.98
C MET A 1 -18.52 -11.56 -4.06
N ASN A 2 -19.72 -10.99 -4.16
CA ASN A 2 -20.01 -9.90 -5.09
C ASN A 2 -19.89 -8.57 -4.34
N MET A 3 -18.77 -7.85 -4.52
CA MET A 3 -18.51 -6.57 -3.86
C MET A 3 -18.91 -5.41 -4.80
N SER A 4 -20.18 -5.30 -5.14
CA SER A 4 -20.69 -4.29 -6.08
C SER A 4 -20.42 -2.83 -5.66
N TRP A 5 -20.09 -2.61 -4.37
CA TRP A 5 -19.74 -1.33 -3.79
C TRP A 5 -18.27 -0.93 -3.93
N ILE A 6 -17.38 -1.87 -4.29
CA ILE A 6 -15.98 -1.56 -4.62
C ILE A 6 -15.81 -1.59 -6.14
N LYS A 7 -15.50 -0.42 -6.70
CA LYS A 7 -15.09 -0.28 -8.11
C LYS A 7 -13.69 0.34 -8.15
N PRO A 8 -12.63 -0.47 -8.08
CA PRO A 8 -11.28 0.05 -8.13
C PRO A 8 -11.04 0.69 -9.50
N ASN A 9 -10.40 1.86 -9.49
CA ASN A 9 -9.77 2.40 -10.69
C ASN A 9 -8.43 1.68 -10.96
N HIS A 10 -7.74 2.07 -12.04
CA HIS A 10 -6.44 1.52 -12.42
C HIS A 10 -5.47 1.46 -11.22
N TYR A 11 -5.24 2.58 -10.53
CA TYR A 11 -4.26 2.66 -9.44
C TYR A 11 -4.65 1.84 -8.22
N THR A 12 -5.91 1.94 -7.79
CA THR A 12 -6.40 1.19 -6.63
C THR A 12 -6.44 -0.32 -6.91
N ALA A 13 -6.74 -0.76 -8.15
CA ALA A 13 -6.65 -2.17 -8.52
C ALA A 13 -5.20 -2.69 -8.38
N GLN A 14 -4.22 -1.95 -8.90
CA GLN A 14 -2.81 -2.29 -8.78
C GLN A 14 -2.36 -2.39 -7.32
N PHE A 15 -2.76 -1.42 -6.50
CA PHE A 15 -2.44 -1.38 -5.08
C PHE A 15 -3.07 -2.57 -4.32
N LEU A 16 -4.37 -2.81 -4.51
CA LEU A 16 -5.11 -3.88 -3.83
C LEU A 16 -4.67 -5.29 -4.21
N THR A 17 -4.07 -5.47 -5.39
CA THR A 17 -3.61 -6.78 -5.88
C THR A 17 -2.11 -6.97 -5.77
N GLY A 18 -1.37 -5.98 -5.27
CA GLY A 18 0.11 -6.00 -5.28
C GLY A 18 0.71 -6.05 -6.69
N HIS A 19 -0.03 -5.62 -7.71
CA HIS A 19 0.39 -5.61 -9.11
C HIS A 19 0.90 -4.24 -9.59
N GLY A 20 1.04 -3.28 -8.68
CA GLY A 20 1.58 -1.96 -8.99
C GLY A 20 3.09 -1.95 -9.24
N ASP A 21 3.59 -0.73 -9.38
CA ASP A 21 4.99 -0.39 -9.58
C ASP A 21 5.79 -0.51 -8.27
N PHE A 22 5.63 -1.65 -7.60
CA PHE A 22 6.31 -1.98 -6.34
C PHE A 22 7.57 -2.77 -6.67
N LYS A 23 8.72 -2.44 -6.07
CA LYS A 23 9.98 -3.12 -6.39
C LYS A 23 9.92 -4.64 -6.19
N GLU A 24 9.15 -5.14 -5.20
CA GLU A 24 8.92 -6.58 -5.03
C GLU A 24 8.29 -7.20 -6.30
N LYS A 25 7.22 -6.57 -6.82
CA LYS A 25 6.52 -7.06 -8.01
C LYS A 25 7.38 -6.94 -9.26
N LEU A 26 8.04 -5.80 -9.45
CA LEU A 26 8.93 -5.57 -10.59
C LEU A 26 10.10 -6.54 -10.59
N ASN A 27 10.69 -6.83 -9.42
CA ASN A 27 11.77 -7.79 -9.30
C ASN A 27 11.32 -9.21 -9.70
N SER A 28 10.08 -9.61 -9.36
CA SER A 28 9.52 -10.91 -9.80
C SER A 28 9.43 -11.05 -11.33
N PHE A 29 9.34 -9.94 -12.05
CA PHE A 29 9.38 -9.87 -13.52
C PHE A 29 10.76 -9.52 -14.09
N GLN A 30 11.80 -9.44 -13.25
CA GLN A 30 13.16 -9.05 -13.64
C GLN A 30 13.24 -7.61 -14.21
N LEU A 31 12.31 -6.74 -13.81
CA LEU A 31 12.25 -5.32 -14.19
C LEU A 31 12.89 -4.39 -13.16
N SER A 32 13.09 -4.85 -11.92
CA SER A 32 13.86 -4.17 -10.88
C SER A 32 15.05 -5.04 -10.47
N PRO A 33 16.25 -4.47 -10.27
CA PRO A 33 17.44 -5.24 -9.85
C PRO A 33 17.26 -5.91 -8.48
N ASP A 34 16.46 -5.30 -7.61
CA ASP A 34 16.19 -5.78 -6.26
C ASP A 34 14.76 -5.45 -5.81
N PRO A 35 14.24 -6.16 -4.79
CA PRO A 35 12.89 -5.93 -4.28
C PRO A 35 12.84 -4.88 -3.14
N TRP A 36 13.95 -4.25 -2.77
CA TRP A 36 14.09 -3.59 -1.47
C TRP A 36 13.49 -2.18 -1.44
N CYS A 37 12.79 -1.87 -0.36
CA CYS A 37 12.29 -0.53 -0.05
C CYS A 37 13.45 0.39 0.36
N GLU A 38 13.50 1.60 -0.21
CA GLU A 38 14.53 2.58 0.17
C GLU A 38 14.32 3.15 1.58
N GLY A 39 13.08 3.10 2.08
CA GLY A 39 12.67 3.63 3.39
C GLY A 39 12.82 2.67 4.55
N ALA A 40 13.13 1.39 4.28
CA ALA A 40 13.16 0.36 5.30
C ALA A 40 14.19 -0.71 4.96
N ALA A 41 15.29 -0.71 5.71
CA ALA A 41 16.39 -1.66 5.50
C ALA A 41 15.90 -3.10 5.69
N GLY A 42 16.15 -3.94 4.68
CA GLY A 42 15.81 -5.37 4.70
C GLY A 42 14.34 -5.69 4.44
N MET A 43 13.50 -4.69 4.14
CA MET A 43 12.10 -4.91 3.78
C MET A 43 11.91 -4.83 2.26
N CYS A 44 11.11 -5.75 1.71
CA CYS A 44 10.67 -5.63 0.33
C CYS A 44 9.67 -4.48 0.20
N GLU A 45 9.73 -3.76 -0.92
CA GLU A 45 8.71 -2.78 -1.26
C GLU A 45 7.49 -3.50 -1.83
N SER A 46 6.57 -3.88 -0.94
CA SER A 46 5.25 -4.42 -1.28
C SER A 46 4.16 -3.35 -1.07
N SER A 47 2.97 -3.56 -1.64
CA SER A 47 1.83 -2.67 -1.41
C SER A 47 1.45 -2.55 0.06
N GLU A 48 1.53 -3.65 0.81
CA GLU A 48 1.25 -3.68 2.25
C GLU A 48 2.29 -2.89 3.03
N HIS A 49 3.57 -3.11 2.75
CA HIS A 49 4.66 -2.39 3.42
C HIS A 49 4.57 -0.88 3.15
N VAL A 50 4.33 -0.48 1.90
CA VAL A 50 4.12 0.92 1.51
C VAL A 50 2.94 1.54 2.28
N LEU A 51 1.82 0.82 2.39
CA LEU A 51 0.62 1.32 3.05
C LEU A 51 0.74 1.41 4.57
N MET A 52 1.51 0.51 5.20
CA MET A 52 1.44 0.31 6.65
C MET A 52 2.70 0.75 7.40
N GLU A 53 3.88 0.61 6.78
CA GLU A 53 5.14 0.59 7.53
C GLU A 53 6.22 1.51 6.96
N SER A 54 6.29 1.67 5.64
CA SER A 54 7.38 2.40 4.99
C SER A 54 7.46 3.83 5.51
N SER A 55 8.67 4.26 5.88
CA SER A 55 8.96 5.61 6.38
C SER A 55 8.90 6.67 5.26
N LEU A 56 9.18 6.28 4.01
CA LEU A 56 9.10 7.17 2.85
C LEU A 56 7.70 7.74 2.63
N TYR A 57 6.68 6.97 3.02
CA TYR A 57 5.27 7.30 2.82
C TYR A 57 4.57 7.67 4.12
N GLU A 58 5.32 7.98 5.18
CA GLU A 58 4.75 8.29 6.49
C GLU A 58 3.88 9.55 6.47
N ASP A 59 4.32 10.61 5.78
CA ASP A 59 3.55 11.86 5.65
C ASP A 59 2.25 11.63 4.88
N THR A 60 2.33 10.96 3.72
CA THR A 60 1.15 10.61 2.91
C THR A 60 0.18 9.71 3.68
N ARG A 61 0.70 8.73 4.42
CA ARG A 61 -0.12 7.86 5.28
C ARG A 61 -0.80 8.68 6.38
N SER A 62 -0.10 9.63 6.98
CA SER A 62 -0.64 10.51 8.01
C SER A 62 -1.79 11.38 7.45
N GLU A 63 -1.66 11.90 6.23
CA GLU A 63 -2.75 12.63 5.56
C GLU A 63 -3.99 11.76 5.36
N ILE A 64 -3.81 10.52 4.87
CA ILE A 64 -4.91 9.57 4.69
C ILE A 64 -5.58 9.26 6.03
N LEU A 65 -4.79 9.03 7.08
CA LEU A 65 -5.29 8.76 8.43
C LEU A 65 -6.08 9.94 9.01
N LEU A 66 -5.63 11.18 8.79
CA LEU A 66 -6.34 12.38 9.21
C LEU A 66 -7.69 12.50 8.52
N GLU A 67 -7.74 12.25 7.21
CA GLU A 67 -8.97 12.25 6.41
C GLU A 67 -9.97 11.17 6.86
N LEU A 68 -9.47 9.97 7.18
CA LEU A 68 -10.30 8.89 7.72
C LEU A 68 -10.89 9.28 9.08
N ARG A 69 -10.07 9.85 9.97
CA ARG A 69 -10.55 10.33 11.28
C ARG A 69 -11.58 11.44 11.16
N ALA A 70 -11.40 12.39 10.24
CA ALA A 70 -12.38 13.44 9.97
C ALA A 70 -13.73 12.87 9.49
N LYS A 71 -13.71 11.70 8.84
CA LYS A 71 -14.91 10.94 8.42
C LYS A 71 -15.43 9.97 9.48
N GLY A 72 -14.89 10.02 10.71
CA GLY A 72 -15.29 9.13 11.81
C GLY A 72 -14.86 7.67 11.60
N GLN A 73 -13.89 7.41 10.72
CA GLN A 73 -13.36 6.08 10.45
C GLN A 73 -12.04 5.88 11.20
N SER A 74 -11.85 4.69 11.77
CA SER A 74 -10.57 4.26 12.36
C SER A 74 -9.81 3.36 11.38
N TRP A 75 -8.49 3.56 11.29
CA TRP A 75 -7.58 2.71 10.51
C TRP A 75 -6.26 2.50 11.27
N PRO A 76 -5.69 1.29 11.26
CA PRO A 76 -6.33 0.05 10.81
C PRO A 76 -7.53 -0.29 11.71
N GLN A 77 -8.59 -0.87 11.15
CA GLN A 77 -9.68 -1.40 11.98
C GLN A 77 -9.09 -2.53 12.82
N THR A 78 -8.85 -2.28 14.11
CA THR A 78 -8.67 -3.38 15.06
C THR A 78 -9.94 -4.20 15.03
N LEU A 79 -9.86 -5.43 14.53
CA LEU A 79 -10.89 -6.45 14.68
C LEU A 79 -11.03 -6.72 16.19
N ILE A 80 -11.97 -6.04 16.84
CA ILE A 80 -12.51 -6.38 18.16
C ILE A 80 -13.88 -7.01 17.96
#